data_AF-A0ABD0PNZ9-F1
#
_entry.id   AF-A0ABD0PNZ9-F1
#
_cell.length_a   1.000
_cell.length_b   1.000
_cell.length_c   1.000
_cell.angle_alpha   90.00
_cell.angle_beta   90.00
_cell.angle_gamma   90.00
#
_symmetry.space_group_name_H-M   'P 1'
#
loop_
_entity.id
_entity.type
_entity.pdbx_description
1 polymer ?
#
loop_
_entity_poly.entity_id
_entity_poly.type
_entity_poly.pdbx_seq_one_letter_code
_entity_poly.pdbx_strand_id
1 'polypeptide(L)'
;WPTDLAVNPMDNSLYVLENNVILRITENHQVSIIAGRPMHCQVPGIDYSLSKLAIHSALESATAIAISHTGVLYIAETDEKKINRVRQVSTNGEMSLLAGAASECDCKNDVNCNCFAGDDGYATDASLNSPMSLAVSPDGTLYIADLNNIRIRAVRTNRPGPSALGRYEELYVFNEEGLHLQTISLVTGLPLYNFSYGPDGELATVVDNCNNTVKGGAGLLRLILQPENQVVTLGLDPAGSLRSISALNQEIVLLGYNGNTGLLAGQPFM
;
A
#
# COMPACT_ATOMS: atom_id res chain seq x y z
N TRP A 1 9.86 -22.47 26.59
CA TRP A 1 8.93 -21.69 27.42
C TRP A 1 7.92 -21.01 26.51
N PRO A 2 6.67 -21.51 26.42
CA PRO A 2 5.63 -20.88 25.61
C PRO A 2 5.14 -19.58 26.27
N THR A 3 4.96 -18.53 25.49
CA THR A 3 4.63 -17.18 26.01
C THR A 3 3.36 -16.58 25.43
N ASP A 4 3.04 -16.86 24.17
CA ASP A 4 1.87 -16.29 23.49
C ASP A 4 1.20 -17.31 22.55
N LEU A 5 -0.10 -17.10 22.29
CA LEU A 5 -0.97 -18.01 21.55
C LEU A 5 -1.93 -17.22 20.65
N ALA A 6 -2.12 -17.67 19.41
CA ALA A 6 -3.09 -17.08 18.49
C ALA A 6 -3.80 -18.15 17.65
N VAL A 7 -5.08 -17.97 17.38
CA VAL A 7 -5.81 -18.82 16.42
C VAL A 7 -5.79 -18.13 15.05
N ASN A 8 -5.48 -18.89 13.99
CA ASN A 8 -5.58 -18.39 12.63
C ASN A 8 -7.05 -18.41 12.17
N PRO A 9 -7.67 -17.25 11.87
CA PRO A 9 -9.07 -17.20 11.46
C PRO A 9 -9.35 -17.85 10.10
N MET A 10 -8.34 -18.09 9.26
CA MET A 10 -8.53 -18.71 7.94
C MET A 10 -8.68 -20.23 7.97
N ASP A 11 -7.94 -20.90 8.84
CA ASP A 11 -7.83 -22.37 8.85
C ASP A 11 -8.05 -22.99 10.25
N ASN A 12 -8.41 -22.16 11.23
CA ASN A 12 -8.69 -22.53 12.62
C ASN A 12 -7.52 -23.24 13.33
N SER A 13 -6.29 -23.12 12.81
CA SER A 13 -5.11 -23.68 13.45
C SER A 13 -4.60 -22.80 14.59
N LEU A 14 -4.01 -23.43 15.61
CA LEU A 14 -3.44 -22.76 16.78
C LEU A 14 -1.95 -22.49 16.55
N TYR A 15 -1.52 -21.26 16.77
CA TYR A 15 -0.13 -20.84 16.73
C TYR A 15 0.39 -20.64 18.15
N VAL A 16 1.61 -21.12 18.39
CA VAL A 16 2.27 -21.08 19.69
C VAL A 16 3.64 -20.43 19.52
N LEU A 17 3.89 -19.36 20.26
CA LEU A 17 5.22 -18.78 20.40
C LEU A 17 5.97 -19.48 21.52
N GLU A 18 7.07 -20.17 21.19
CA GLU A 18 7.87 -20.97 22.10
C GLU A 18 9.35 -20.72 21.84
N ASN A 19 10.06 -20.08 22.79
CA ASN A 19 11.52 -19.92 22.75
C ASN A 19 12.09 -19.45 21.39
N ASN A 20 11.58 -18.35 20.84
CA ASN A 20 11.98 -17.79 19.53
C ASN A 20 11.66 -18.70 18.31
N VAL A 21 10.71 -19.61 18.47
CA VAL A 21 10.15 -20.42 17.38
C VAL A 21 8.63 -20.34 17.45
N ILE A 22 7.98 -20.26 16.29
CA ILE A 22 6.53 -20.26 16.18
C ILE A 22 6.09 -21.57 15.55
N LEU A 23 5.26 -22.29 16.30
CA LEU A 23 4.69 -23.57 15.91
C LEU A 23 3.23 -23.38 15.51
N ARG A 24 2.77 -24.13 14.50
CA ARG A 24 1.36 -24.28 14.16
C ARG A 24 0.90 -25.67 14.53
N ILE A 25 -0.27 -25.75 15.16
CA ILE A 25 -0.99 -26.96 15.51
C ILE A 25 -2.31 -26.96 14.72
N THR A 26 -2.45 -27.89 13.79
CA THR A 26 -3.67 -28.01 12.97
C THR A 26 -4.81 -28.68 13.74
N GLU A 27 -6.04 -28.61 13.21
CA GLU A 27 -7.18 -29.34 13.78
C GLU A 27 -6.94 -30.85 13.89
N ASN A 28 -6.10 -31.39 13.00
CA ASN A 28 -5.69 -32.81 13.01
C ASN A 28 -4.53 -33.10 13.98
N HIS A 29 -4.23 -32.17 14.89
CA HIS A 29 -3.16 -32.26 15.90
C HIS A 29 -1.74 -32.42 15.31
N GLN A 30 -1.52 -31.98 14.07
CA GLN A 30 -0.18 -31.96 13.47
C GLN A 30 0.56 -30.69 13.85
N VAL A 31 1.82 -30.83 14.28
CA VAL A 31 2.68 -29.73 14.70
C VAL A 31 3.75 -29.46 13.64
N SER A 32 3.91 -28.20 13.24
CA SER A 32 4.92 -27.77 12.26
C SER A 32 5.54 -26.42 12.63
N ILE A 33 6.81 -26.21 12.31
CA ILE A 33 7.48 -24.90 12.46
C ILE A 33 7.03 -23.98 11.33
N ILE A 34 6.59 -22.77 11.68
CA ILE A 34 6.19 -21.73 10.72
C ILE A 34 7.24 -20.62 10.61
N ALA A 35 7.83 -20.23 11.73
CA ALA A 35 8.84 -19.17 11.77
C ALA A 35 9.85 -19.43 12.88
N GLY A 36 11.09 -18.95 12.68
CA GLY A 36 12.17 -19.16 13.62
C GLY A 36 12.98 -20.42 13.33
N ARG A 37 14.24 -20.40 13.75
CA ARG A 37 15.19 -21.49 13.55
C ARG A 37 15.55 -22.13 14.89
N PRO A 38 15.14 -23.39 15.16
CA PRO A 38 15.50 -24.06 16.40
C PRO A 38 16.99 -24.41 16.46
N MET A 39 17.55 -24.47 17.67
CA MET A 39 18.97 -24.82 17.90
C MET A 39 19.35 -26.21 17.36
N HIS A 40 18.41 -27.16 17.31
CA HIS A 40 18.64 -28.50 16.76
C HIS A 40 19.08 -28.49 15.29
N CYS A 41 18.85 -27.39 14.56
CA CYS A 41 19.24 -27.22 13.15
C CYS A 41 20.39 -26.21 12.99
N GLN A 42 21.19 -25.93 14.02
CA GLN A 42 22.38 -25.06 13.89
C GLN A 42 23.62 -25.83 13.36
N VAL A 43 24.41 -25.11 12.55
CA VAL A 43 25.76 -25.41 11.97
C VAL A 43 25.80 -26.19 10.63
N PRO A 44 26.94 -26.16 9.88
CA PRO A 44 27.24 -25.33 8.70
C PRO A 44 26.82 -26.03 7.39
N GLY A 45 26.19 -25.32 6.45
CA GLY A 45 25.89 -25.92 5.13
C GLY A 45 24.67 -25.39 4.38
N ILE A 46 24.05 -24.33 4.87
CA ILE A 46 23.07 -23.57 4.07
C ILE A 46 23.78 -22.27 3.67
N ASP A 47 24.42 -22.27 2.50
CA ASP A 47 24.88 -21.06 1.78
C ASP A 47 23.67 -20.25 1.23
N TYR A 48 22.63 -20.08 2.05
CA TYR A 48 21.52 -19.17 1.78
C TYR A 48 21.60 -18.05 2.80
N SER A 49 22.66 -17.23 2.69
CA SER A 49 22.91 -16.15 3.64
C SER A 49 21.74 -15.15 3.72
N LEU A 50 20.82 -15.14 2.73
CA LEU A 50 19.64 -14.27 2.70
C LEU A 50 18.42 -14.95 2.05
N SER A 51 17.89 -16.03 2.64
CA SER A 51 16.55 -16.50 2.27
C SER A 51 15.48 -15.63 2.92
N LYS A 52 14.45 -15.24 2.16
CA LYS A 52 13.28 -14.52 2.70
C LYS A 52 12.34 -15.41 3.53
N LEU A 53 12.54 -16.74 3.53
CA LEU A 53 11.64 -17.67 4.19
C LEU A 53 11.73 -17.59 5.72
N ALA A 54 10.58 -17.55 6.37
CA ALA A 54 10.43 -17.45 7.82
C ALA A 54 11.10 -18.61 8.58
N ILE A 55 11.11 -19.81 7.99
CA ILE A 55 11.73 -21.01 8.58
C ILE A 55 13.27 -20.99 8.55
N HIS A 56 13.86 -20.13 7.71
CA HIS A 56 15.31 -19.95 7.64
C HIS A 56 15.80 -18.75 8.46
N SER A 57 14.90 -17.83 8.83
CA SER A 57 15.21 -16.65 9.65
C SER A 57 15.11 -16.98 11.14
N ALA A 58 16.11 -16.56 11.93
CA ALA A 58 16.03 -16.65 13.38
C ALA A 58 15.12 -15.56 13.95
N LEU A 59 14.35 -15.89 15.00
CA LEU A 59 13.68 -14.88 15.82
C LEU A 59 14.61 -14.41 16.94
N GLU A 60 14.57 -13.12 17.22
CA GLU A 60 15.43 -12.42 18.18
C GLU A 60 14.57 -11.86 19.30
N SER A 61 14.41 -12.64 20.38
CA SER A 61 13.63 -12.25 21.57
C SER A 61 12.18 -11.88 21.21
N ALA A 62 11.50 -12.80 20.54
CA ALA A 62 10.09 -12.65 20.19
C ALA A 62 9.22 -12.65 21.45
N THR A 63 8.28 -11.70 21.54
CA THR A 63 7.44 -11.47 22.71
C THR A 63 5.96 -11.75 22.48
N ALA A 64 5.46 -11.44 21.29
CA ALA A 64 4.04 -11.61 20.95
C ALA A 64 3.81 -11.98 19.49
N ILE A 65 2.66 -12.59 19.23
CA ILE A 65 2.17 -12.95 17.90
C ILE A 65 0.73 -12.50 17.68
N ALA A 66 0.36 -12.18 16.45
CA ALA A 66 -1.03 -11.98 16.04
C ALA A 66 -1.24 -12.46 14.60
N ILE A 67 -2.47 -12.85 14.26
CA ILE A 67 -2.78 -13.37 12.93
C ILE A 67 -3.96 -12.58 12.35
N SER A 68 -3.84 -12.11 11.12
CA SER A 68 -4.93 -11.41 10.42
C SER A 68 -6.01 -12.38 9.95
N HIS A 69 -7.18 -11.85 9.58
CA HIS A 69 -8.24 -12.62 8.89
C HIS A 69 -7.82 -13.16 7.52
N THR A 70 -6.72 -12.65 6.96
CA THR A 70 -6.11 -13.14 5.71
C THR A 70 -4.94 -14.11 5.96
N GLY A 71 -4.72 -14.52 7.22
CA GLY A 71 -3.72 -15.49 7.65
C GLY A 71 -2.28 -14.98 7.59
N VAL A 72 -2.08 -13.66 7.57
CA VAL A 72 -0.75 -13.05 7.74
C VAL A 72 -0.40 -13.09 9.23
N LEU A 73 0.78 -13.61 9.55
CA LEU A 73 1.30 -13.68 10.92
C LEU A 73 2.17 -12.46 11.22
N TYR A 74 1.93 -11.78 12.33
CA TYR A 74 2.75 -10.69 12.85
C TYR A 74 3.48 -11.15 14.10
N ILE A 75 4.73 -10.70 14.25
CA ILE A 75 5.65 -11.15 15.30
C ILE A 75 6.31 -9.90 15.90
N ALA A 76 6.10 -9.66 17.19
CA ALA A 76 6.81 -8.63 17.93
C ALA A 76 8.12 -9.19 18.47
N GLU A 77 9.19 -8.41 18.33
CA GLU A 77 10.53 -8.76 18.79
C GLU A 77 11.12 -7.60 19.58
N THR A 78 11.60 -7.92 20.78
CA THR A 78 12.28 -6.94 21.60
C THR A 78 13.34 -7.55 22.50
N ASP A 79 14.54 -6.97 22.45
CA ASP A 79 15.60 -7.18 23.45
C ASP A 79 15.59 -6.08 24.53
N GLU A 80 14.54 -5.24 24.54
CA GLU A 80 14.36 -4.00 25.31
C GLU A 80 15.43 -2.93 25.08
N LYS A 81 16.39 -3.17 24.18
CA LYS A 81 17.58 -2.35 23.98
C LYS A 81 17.63 -1.78 22.57
N LYS A 82 18.06 -2.57 21.58
CA LYS A 82 18.26 -2.12 20.19
C LYS A 82 17.26 -2.73 19.21
N ILE A 83 16.81 -3.94 19.51
CA ILE A 83 15.80 -4.65 18.74
C ILE A 83 14.47 -4.29 19.38
N ASN A 84 13.67 -3.51 18.66
CA ASN A 84 12.29 -3.21 19.00
C ASN A 84 11.53 -3.10 17.68
N ARG A 85 11.02 -4.23 17.20
CA ARG A 85 10.44 -4.30 15.86
C ARG A 85 9.26 -5.25 15.79
N VAL A 86 8.48 -5.09 14.75
CA VAL A 86 7.44 -6.04 14.35
C VAL A 86 7.77 -6.54 12.95
N ARG A 87 7.81 -7.85 12.80
CA ARG A 87 7.94 -8.53 11.50
C ARG A 87 6.61 -9.12 11.09
N GLN A 88 6.42 -9.28 9.80
CA GLN A 88 5.28 -10.00 9.22
C GLN A 88 5.76 -11.24 8.47
N VAL A 89 4.92 -12.26 8.42
CA VAL A 89 5.08 -13.48 7.63
C VAL A 89 3.83 -13.65 6.77
N SER A 90 4.01 -13.55 5.44
CA SER A 90 2.92 -13.75 4.48
C SER A 90 2.55 -15.22 4.34
N THR A 91 1.41 -15.49 3.71
CA THR A 91 0.87 -16.85 3.50
C THR A 91 1.77 -17.73 2.63
N ASN A 92 2.65 -17.15 1.83
CA ASN A 92 3.70 -17.87 1.08
C ASN A 92 4.93 -18.23 1.94
N GLY A 93 4.95 -17.86 3.23
CA GLY A 93 6.04 -18.15 4.18
C GLY A 93 7.21 -17.18 4.12
N GLU A 94 7.11 -16.06 3.39
CA GLU A 94 8.14 -15.02 3.39
C GLU A 94 8.00 -14.09 4.60
N MET A 95 9.14 -13.70 5.19
CA MET A 95 9.22 -12.81 6.33
C MET A 95 9.83 -11.46 5.93
N SER A 96 9.26 -10.37 6.44
CA SER A 96 9.78 -9.01 6.23
C SER A 96 9.60 -8.12 7.47
N LEU A 97 10.37 -7.05 7.56
CA LEU A 97 10.14 -5.98 8.53
C LEU A 97 8.81 -5.28 8.19
N LEU A 98 7.99 -5.04 9.21
CA LEU A 98 6.74 -4.27 9.09
C LEU A 98 6.85 -2.91 9.81
N ALA A 99 7.40 -2.91 11.03
CA ALA A 99 7.56 -1.70 11.83
C ALA A 99 8.78 -1.80 12.75
N GLY A 100 9.34 -0.66 13.15
CA GLY A 100 10.48 -0.61 14.08
C GLY A 100 11.82 -0.61 13.36
N ALA A 101 12.40 0.57 13.19
CA ALA A 101 13.77 0.75 12.73
C ALA A 101 14.77 0.21 13.76
N ALA A 102 15.96 -0.18 13.30
CA ALA A 102 17.04 -0.55 14.21
C ALA A 102 17.50 0.70 15.00
N SER A 103 17.51 0.61 16.34
CA SER A 103 17.94 1.72 17.17
C SER A 103 19.46 1.86 17.20
N GLU A 104 19.96 3.09 17.04
CA GLU A 104 21.39 3.40 17.15
C GLU A 104 21.88 3.37 18.61
N CYS A 105 20.98 3.64 19.57
CA CYS A 105 21.24 3.66 21.01
C CYS A 105 20.45 2.59 21.77
N ASP A 106 20.80 2.37 23.04
CA ASP A 106 20.16 1.37 23.91
C ASP A 106 18.97 2.01 24.64
N CYS A 107 17.74 1.59 24.30
CA CYS A 107 16.51 2.15 24.85
C CYS A 107 16.33 1.97 26.36
N LYS A 108 17.09 1.08 27.00
CA LYS A 108 16.97 0.75 28.42
C LYS A 108 18.11 1.33 29.25
N ASN A 109 19.32 1.34 28.73
CA ASN A 109 20.52 1.69 29.48
C ASN A 109 21.04 3.10 29.21
N ASP A 110 20.77 3.67 28.04
CA ASP A 110 21.23 5.00 27.68
C ASP A 110 20.16 6.06 28.04
N VAL A 111 20.49 6.89 29.03
CA VAL A 111 19.60 7.94 29.56
C VAL A 111 19.27 9.00 28.50
N ASN A 112 20.13 9.22 27.51
CA ASN A 112 19.93 10.22 26.46
C ASN A 112 19.33 9.63 25.18
N CYS A 113 18.97 8.34 25.19
CA CYS A 113 18.42 7.66 24.02
C CYS A 113 16.93 7.97 23.86
N ASN A 114 16.54 8.42 22.65
CA ASN A 114 15.13 8.65 22.31
C ASN A 114 14.59 7.49 21.45
N CYS A 115 13.94 6.51 22.08
CA CYS A 115 13.31 5.37 21.41
C CYS A 115 11.83 5.59 21.06
N PHE A 116 11.46 6.83 20.76
CA PHE A 116 10.13 7.20 20.32
C PHE A 116 10.21 8.19 19.14
N ALA A 117 9.87 7.70 17.93
CA ALA A 117 9.90 8.49 16.70
C ALA A 117 9.01 7.87 15.59
N GLY A 118 8.78 8.65 14.53
CA GLY A 118 8.17 8.19 13.26
C GLY A 118 6.64 8.05 13.26
N ASP A 119 5.94 8.53 14.29
CA ASP A 119 4.49 8.70 14.21
C ASP A 119 4.12 9.64 13.04
N ASP A 120 2.97 9.36 12.41
CA ASP A 120 2.49 9.99 11.17
C ASP A 120 3.38 9.78 9.92
N GLY A 121 4.42 8.94 10.02
CA GLY A 121 5.31 8.55 8.92
C GLY A 121 5.20 7.06 8.53
N TYR A 122 6.23 6.55 7.85
CA TYR A 122 6.33 5.14 7.53
C TYR A 122 6.70 4.31 8.75
N ALA A 123 5.98 3.20 8.97
CA ALA A 123 6.19 2.34 10.14
C ALA A 123 7.60 1.72 10.20
N THR A 124 8.23 1.50 9.05
CA THR A 124 9.61 0.99 8.95
C THR A 124 10.65 1.96 9.50
N ASP A 125 10.34 3.25 9.52
CA ASP A 125 11.24 4.32 10.00
C ASP A 125 10.93 4.69 11.46
N ALA A 126 9.87 4.15 12.04
CA ALA A 126 9.45 4.42 13.40
C ALA A 126 10.34 3.71 14.43
N SER A 127 10.65 4.37 15.54
CA SER A 127 11.29 3.75 16.69
C SER A 127 10.22 3.24 17.65
N LEU A 128 10.22 1.93 17.92
CA LEU A 128 9.41 1.28 18.97
C LEU A 128 10.27 1.09 20.23
N ASN A 129 9.62 0.86 21.36
CA ASN A 129 10.26 0.57 22.64
C ASN A 129 9.47 -0.48 23.45
N SER A 130 9.99 -1.71 23.43
CA SER A 130 9.42 -2.89 24.09
C SER A 130 7.97 -3.20 23.64
N PRO A 131 7.73 -3.54 22.36
CA PRO A 131 6.45 -4.06 21.92
C PRO A 131 6.11 -5.38 22.61
N MET A 132 5.03 -5.41 23.41
CA MET A 132 4.68 -6.56 24.27
C MET A 132 3.42 -7.32 23.84
N SER A 133 2.59 -6.75 22.99
CA SER A 133 1.37 -7.42 22.50
C SER A 133 0.94 -6.82 21.16
N LEU A 134 0.25 -7.64 20.37
CA LEU A 134 -0.22 -7.31 19.03
C LEU A 134 -1.71 -7.65 18.90
N ALA A 135 -2.46 -6.85 18.15
CA ALA A 135 -3.84 -7.15 17.78
C ALA A 135 -4.15 -6.67 16.37
N VAL A 136 -4.86 -7.46 15.57
CA VAL A 136 -5.23 -7.09 14.19
C VAL A 136 -6.71 -6.81 14.15
N SER A 137 -7.09 -5.68 13.56
CA SER A 137 -8.50 -5.31 13.35
C SER A 137 -9.04 -5.82 12.01
N PRO A 138 -10.37 -5.83 11.83
CA PRO A 138 -11.01 -6.32 10.60
C PRO A 138 -10.58 -5.58 9.32
N ASP A 139 -10.17 -4.32 9.42
CA ASP A 139 -9.73 -3.53 8.28
C ASP A 139 -8.25 -3.71 7.92
N GLY A 140 -7.56 -4.61 8.64
CA GLY A 140 -6.15 -4.93 8.48
C GLY A 140 -5.20 -4.07 9.30
N THR A 141 -5.69 -3.09 10.09
CA THR A 141 -4.82 -2.28 10.96
C THR A 141 -4.27 -3.13 12.11
N LEU A 142 -2.95 -3.12 12.27
CA LEU A 142 -2.23 -3.77 13.35
C LEU A 142 -2.02 -2.78 14.51
N TYR A 143 -2.46 -3.14 15.70
CA TYR A 143 -2.20 -2.43 16.94
C TYR A 143 -1.02 -3.06 17.68
N ILE A 144 -0.13 -2.21 18.17
CA ILE A 144 1.09 -2.58 18.89
C ILE A 144 1.01 -1.95 20.29
N ALA A 145 1.10 -2.77 21.33
CA ALA A 145 1.30 -2.31 22.70
C ALA A 145 2.78 -1.95 22.90
N ASP A 146 3.12 -0.67 22.67
CA ASP A 146 4.47 -0.12 22.74
C ASP A 146 4.79 0.27 24.20
N LEU A 147 5.12 -0.74 25.01
CA LEU A 147 5.01 -0.70 26.47
C LEU A 147 5.81 0.44 27.11
N ASN A 148 7.09 0.57 26.76
CA ASN A 148 7.97 1.55 27.41
C ASN A 148 7.75 2.98 26.88
N ASN A 149 7.10 3.12 25.73
CA ASN A 149 6.58 4.40 25.25
C ASN A 149 5.19 4.71 25.83
N ILE A 150 4.59 3.80 26.60
CA ILE A 150 3.29 3.92 27.28
C ILE A 150 2.17 4.26 26.28
N ARG A 151 2.17 3.56 25.13
CA ARG A 151 1.26 3.84 24.01
C ARG A 151 0.72 2.57 23.37
N ILE A 152 -0.42 2.71 22.71
CA ILE A 152 -0.88 1.79 21.68
C ILE A 152 -0.67 2.50 20.35
N ARG A 153 0.15 1.92 19.47
CA ARG A 153 0.43 2.47 18.13
C ARG A 153 -0.27 1.63 17.07
N ALA A 154 -0.67 2.25 15.97
CA ALA A 154 -1.39 1.59 14.88
C ALA A 154 -0.58 1.63 13.58
N VAL A 155 -0.35 0.47 12.98
CA VAL A 155 0.22 0.31 11.64
C VAL A 155 -0.92 0.01 10.69
N ARG A 156 -1.21 0.96 9.81
CA ARG A 156 -2.31 0.90 8.83
C ARG A 156 -1.75 0.93 7.42
N THR A 157 -2.52 0.40 6.47
CA THR A 157 -2.22 0.57 5.04
C THR A 157 -2.21 2.06 4.71
N ASN A 158 -1.28 2.48 3.85
CA ASN A 158 -1.28 3.85 3.35
C ASN A 158 -2.58 4.09 2.57
N ARG A 159 -3.39 5.04 3.05
CA ARG A 159 -4.65 5.44 2.42
C ARG A 159 -4.58 6.93 2.12
N PRO A 160 -5.15 7.40 0.99
CA PRO A 160 -5.28 8.83 0.73
C PRO A 160 -5.94 9.51 1.93
N GLY A 161 -5.26 10.50 2.51
CA GLY A 161 -5.75 11.32 3.61
C GLY A 161 -5.68 12.80 3.23
N PRO A 162 -6.34 13.70 3.99
CA PRO A 162 -6.24 15.13 3.77
C PRO A 162 -4.78 15.58 3.84
N SER A 163 -4.28 15.97 2.67
CA SER A 163 -2.90 16.29 2.24
C SER A 163 -1.86 16.64 3.32
N ALA A 164 -0.72 15.94 3.27
CA ALA A 164 0.59 16.53 3.55
C ALA A 164 1.27 16.91 2.21
N LEU A 165 1.80 18.13 2.15
CA LEU A 165 2.49 18.71 1.00
C LEU A 165 3.69 17.83 0.57
N GLY A 166 3.48 17.01 -0.47
CA GLY A 166 4.55 16.22 -1.09
C GLY A 166 5.40 17.07 -2.04
N ARG A 167 6.59 16.56 -2.39
CA ARG A 167 7.50 17.12 -3.42
C ARG A 167 7.02 16.85 -4.85
N TYR A 168 5.72 16.71 -5.06
CA TYR A 168 5.15 16.57 -6.39
C TYR A 168 4.77 17.96 -6.89
N GLU A 169 4.72 18.17 -8.21
CA GLU A 169 4.32 19.46 -8.77
C GLU A 169 2.79 19.62 -8.84
N GLU A 170 2.04 18.53 -8.69
CA GLU A 170 0.59 18.48 -8.83
C GLU A 170 -0.11 17.75 -7.67
N LEU A 171 -1.27 18.24 -7.29
CA LEU A 171 -2.21 17.67 -6.34
C LEU A 171 -3.52 17.34 -7.06
N TYR A 172 -3.94 16.09 -6.98
CA TYR A 172 -5.21 15.62 -7.55
C TYR A 172 -6.27 15.59 -6.45
N VAL A 173 -7.38 16.30 -6.68
CA VAL A 173 -8.49 16.45 -5.73
C VAL A 173 -9.64 15.59 -6.21
N PHE A 174 -10.16 14.73 -5.34
CA PHE A 174 -11.29 13.83 -5.64
C PHE A 174 -12.46 14.09 -4.69
N ASN A 175 -13.67 13.77 -5.11
CA ASN A 175 -14.83 13.70 -4.22
C ASN A 175 -14.89 12.36 -3.45
N GLU A 176 -15.93 12.15 -2.63
CA GLU A 176 -16.10 10.94 -1.82
C GLU A 176 -16.29 9.67 -2.67
N GLU A 177 -16.81 9.80 -3.90
CA GLU A 177 -16.96 8.72 -4.86
C GLU A 177 -15.70 8.43 -5.68
N GLY A 178 -14.63 9.22 -5.51
CA GLY A 178 -13.37 9.07 -6.25
C GLY A 178 -13.36 9.70 -7.65
N LEU A 179 -14.32 10.58 -7.98
CA LEU A 179 -14.29 11.39 -9.19
C LEU A 179 -13.31 12.55 -9.05
N HIS A 180 -12.44 12.74 -10.05
CA HIS A 180 -11.38 13.76 -10.06
C HIS A 180 -11.99 15.14 -10.31
N LEU A 181 -11.95 16.03 -9.32
CA LEU A 181 -12.53 17.38 -9.40
C LEU A 181 -11.56 18.42 -9.96
N GLN A 182 -10.30 18.37 -9.48
CA GLN A 182 -9.29 19.37 -9.84
C GLN A 182 -7.88 18.77 -9.85
N THR A 183 -7.03 19.29 -10.72
CA THR A 183 -5.58 19.17 -10.59
C THR A 183 -5.05 20.54 -10.23
N ILE A 184 -4.30 20.64 -9.14
CA ILE A 184 -3.76 21.88 -8.59
C ILE A 184 -2.23 21.80 -8.64
N SER A 185 -1.55 22.87 -9.01
CA SER A 185 -0.10 22.93 -8.86
C SER A 185 0.25 23.01 -7.37
N LEU A 186 1.04 22.06 -6.86
CA LEU A 186 1.57 22.10 -5.49
C LEU A 186 2.57 23.24 -5.27
N VAL A 187 3.14 23.78 -6.36
CA VAL A 187 4.08 24.92 -6.30
C VAL A 187 3.34 26.24 -6.18
N THR A 188 2.31 26.47 -7.00
CA THR A 188 1.61 27.77 -7.04
C THR A 188 0.30 27.77 -6.23
N GLY A 189 -0.24 26.60 -5.88
CA GLY A 189 -1.56 26.45 -5.28
C GLY A 189 -2.73 26.73 -6.23
N LEU A 190 -2.46 26.93 -7.53
CA LEU A 190 -3.47 27.30 -8.52
C LEU A 190 -3.99 26.07 -9.29
N PRO A 191 -5.28 26.06 -9.68
CA PRO A 191 -5.84 24.99 -10.49
C PRO A 191 -5.20 24.98 -11.88
N LEU A 192 -4.68 23.81 -12.28
CA LEU A 192 -4.21 23.50 -13.63
C LEU A 192 -5.35 22.96 -14.49
N TYR A 193 -6.22 22.14 -13.91
CA TYR A 193 -7.37 21.54 -14.58
C TYR A 193 -8.60 21.50 -13.66
N ASN A 194 -9.76 21.80 -14.21
CA ASN A 194 -11.07 21.64 -13.56
C ASN A 194 -11.91 20.62 -14.33
N PHE A 195 -12.54 19.71 -13.61
CA PHE A 195 -13.36 18.64 -14.16
C PHE A 195 -14.81 18.82 -13.72
N SER A 196 -15.75 18.61 -14.63
CA SER A 196 -17.17 18.59 -14.30
C SER A 196 -17.83 17.33 -14.86
N TYR A 197 -18.85 16.86 -14.14
CA TYR A 197 -19.51 15.60 -14.42
C TYR A 197 -21.00 15.81 -14.67
N GLY A 198 -21.56 14.95 -15.53
CA GLY A 198 -23.00 14.84 -15.74
C GLY A 198 -23.69 14.11 -14.57
N PRO A 199 -25.02 13.99 -14.62
CA PRO A 199 -25.81 13.32 -13.57
C PRO A 199 -25.46 11.84 -13.40
N ASP A 200 -24.96 11.19 -14.46
CA ASP A 200 -24.62 9.77 -14.46
C ASP A 200 -23.14 9.50 -14.05
N GLY A 201 -22.41 10.54 -13.61
CA GLY A 201 -20.99 10.43 -13.25
C GLY A 201 -20.04 10.41 -14.46
N GLU A 202 -20.56 10.58 -15.67
CA GLU A 202 -19.74 10.73 -16.89
C GLU A 202 -19.04 12.08 -16.93
N LEU A 203 -17.79 12.11 -17.38
CA LEU A 203 -17.01 13.34 -17.51
C LEU A 203 -17.63 14.24 -18.59
N ALA A 204 -18.19 15.37 -18.17
CA ALA A 204 -18.87 16.31 -19.05
C ALA A 204 -17.88 17.31 -19.65
N THR A 205 -17.04 17.93 -18.80
CA THR A 205 -16.05 18.90 -19.28
C THR A 205 -14.73 18.84 -18.53
N VAL A 206 -13.65 19.16 -19.23
CA VAL A 206 -12.33 19.47 -18.65
C VAL A 206 -11.94 20.86 -19.12
N VAL A 207 -11.52 21.72 -18.20
CA VAL A 207 -11.06 23.08 -18.48
C VAL A 207 -9.64 23.22 -17.95
N ASP A 208 -8.70 23.62 -18.80
CA ASP A 208 -7.32 23.91 -18.36
C ASP A 208 -7.16 25.36 -17.88
N ASN A 209 -5.98 25.69 -17.36
CA ASN A 209 -5.64 27.04 -16.87
C ASN A 209 -5.54 28.12 -17.98
N CYS A 210 -5.54 27.71 -19.24
CA CYS A 210 -5.59 28.58 -20.42
C CYS A 210 -7.01 28.71 -21.00
N ASN A 211 -8.03 28.19 -20.30
CA ASN A 211 -9.43 28.13 -20.74
C ASN A 211 -9.69 27.29 -22.00
N ASN A 212 -8.78 26.38 -22.38
CA ASN A 212 -9.10 25.35 -23.34
C ASN A 212 -10.09 24.37 -22.71
N THR A 213 -11.07 23.92 -23.49
CA THR A 213 -12.13 23.05 -22.97
C THR A 213 -12.28 21.78 -23.78
N VAL A 214 -12.30 20.63 -23.11
CA VAL A 214 -12.78 19.36 -23.67
C VAL A 214 -14.21 19.17 -23.19
N LYS A 215 -15.14 18.89 -24.09
CA LYS A 215 -16.54 18.61 -23.76
C LYS A 215 -16.98 17.27 -24.36
N GLY A 216 -17.67 16.47 -23.56
CA GLY A 216 -18.32 15.23 -23.99
C GLY A 216 -19.83 15.40 -24.17
N GLY A 217 -20.39 14.75 -25.20
CA GLY A 217 -21.84 14.61 -25.38
C GLY A 217 -22.22 13.73 -26.57
N ALA A 218 -23.16 12.80 -26.37
CA ALA A 218 -23.81 11.99 -27.40
C ALA A 218 -22.86 11.27 -28.40
N GLY A 219 -21.82 10.60 -27.90
CA GLY A 219 -20.89 9.81 -28.73
C GLY A 219 -19.83 10.63 -29.48
N LEU A 220 -19.75 11.94 -29.21
CA LEU A 220 -18.74 12.84 -29.77
C LEU A 220 -18.04 13.60 -28.64
N LEU A 221 -16.72 13.62 -28.69
CA LEU A 221 -15.89 14.43 -27.83
C LEU A 221 -15.36 15.62 -28.65
N ARG A 222 -15.37 16.82 -28.08
CA ARG A 222 -14.88 18.03 -28.74
C ARG A 222 -13.86 18.73 -27.85
N LEU A 223 -12.66 18.93 -28.38
CA LEU A 223 -11.64 19.81 -27.79
C LEU A 223 -11.75 21.17 -28.47
N ILE A 224 -11.86 22.21 -27.66
CA ILE A 224 -11.96 23.61 -28.07
C ILE A 224 -10.71 24.32 -27.56
N LEU A 225 -9.86 24.77 -28.49
CA LEU A 225 -8.62 25.48 -28.22
C LEU A 225 -8.83 26.99 -28.32
N GLN A 226 -8.41 27.72 -27.30
CA GLN A 226 -8.38 29.18 -27.22
C GLN A 226 -7.04 29.73 -27.72
N PRO A 227 -6.99 30.99 -28.22
CA PRO A 227 -8.11 31.94 -28.35
C PRO A 227 -8.93 31.83 -29.64
N GLU A 228 -8.48 31.07 -30.65
CA GLU A 228 -9.11 31.05 -31.98
C GLU A 228 -10.39 30.19 -32.05
N ASN A 229 -10.83 29.58 -30.95
CA ASN A 229 -11.94 28.62 -30.89
C ASN A 229 -11.77 27.47 -31.91
N GLN A 230 -10.53 27.01 -32.14
CA GLN A 230 -10.29 25.87 -33.01
C GLN A 230 -10.91 24.62 -32.38
N VAL A 231 -11.71 23.89 -33.16
CA VAL A 231 -12.38 22.67 -32.70
C VAL A 231 -11.68 21.44 -33.28
N VAL A 232 -11.21 20.57 -32.38
CA VAL A 232 -10.79 19.21 -32.70
C VAL A 232 -11.92 18.27 -32.30
N THR A 233 -12.43 17.49 -33.24
CA THR A 233 -13.50 16.53 -33.02
C THR A 233 -12.92 15.13 -32.90
N LEU A 234 -13.27 14.48 -31.79
CA LEU A 234 -12.92 13.13 -31.43
C LEU A 234 -14.17 12.26 -31.65
N GLY A 235 -14.15 11.45 -32.71
CA GLY A 235 -15.25 10.56 -33.07
C GLY A 235 -15.13 9.24 -32.32
N LEU A 236 -16.20 8.81 -31.64
CA LEU A 236 -16.27 7.49 -31.03
C LEU A 236 -16.94 6.49 -31.97
N ASP A 237 -16.58 5.21 -31.86
CA ASP A 237 -17.34 4.12 -32.47
C ASP A 237 -18.59 3.76 -31.64
N PRO A 238 -19.50 2.91 -32.15
CA PRO A 238 -20.69 2.49 -31.39
C PRO A 238 -20.39 1.72 -30.10
N ALA A 239 -19.16 1.23 -29.92
CA ALA A 239 -18.71 0.59 -28.68
C ALA A 239 -18.12 1.59 -27.67
N GLY A 240 -18.07 2.89 -28.03
CA GLY A 240 -17.53 3.97 -27.19
C GLY A 240 -16.02 4.17 -27.28
N SER A 241 -15.33 3.46 -28.18
CA SER A 241 -13.87 3.59 -28.37
C SER A 241 -13.54 4.77 -29.29
N LEU A 242 -12.43 5.47 -29.05
CA LEU A 242 -12.00 6.59 -29.88
C LEU A 242 -11.61 6.10 -31.28
N ARG A 243 -12.42 6.41 -32.29
CA ARG A 243 -12.21 5.97 -33.66
C ARG A 243 -11.44 6.96 -34.51
N SER A 244 -11.71 8.26 -34.34
CA SER A 244 -11.09 9.27 -35.21
C SER A 244 -10.79 10.56 -34.47
N ILE A 245 -9.77 11.26 -34.95
CA ILE A 245 -9.39 12.60 -34.53
C ILE A 245 -9.38 13.47 -35.78
N SER A 246 -10.16 14.55 -35.76
CA SER A 246 -10.30 15.46 -36.90
C SER A 246 -10.17 16.91 -36.46
N ALA A 247 -9.50 17.73 -37.26
CA ALA A 247 -9.44 19.19 -37.07
C ALA A 247 -9.54 19.89 -38.43
N LEU A 248 -10.13 21.09 -38.46
CA LEU A 248 -10.29 21.87 -39.70
C LEU A 248 -10.93 21.07 -40.86
N ASN A 249 -11.86 20.16 -40.54
CA ASN A 249 -12.51 19.24 -41.47
C ASN A 249 -11.56 18.26 -42.19
N GLN A 250 -10.36 18.03 -41.66
CA GLN A 250 -9.46 16.96 -42.09
C GLN A 250 -9.39 15.90 -41.00
N GLU A 251 -9.49 14.63 -41.41
CA GLU A 251 -9.27 13.49 -40.52
C GLU A 251 -7.76 13.28 -40.38
N ILE A 252 -7.26 13.47 -39.15
CA ILE A 252 -5.83 13.46 -38.82
C ILE A 252 -5.40 12.04 -38.44
N VAL A 253 -6.26 11.35 -37.70
CA VAL A 253 -5.98 10.01 -37.19
C VAL A 253 -7.23 9.16 -37.29
N LEU A 254 -7.05 7.92 -37.76
CA LEU A 254 -8.04 6.85 -37.71
C LEU A 254 -7.48 5.69 -36.89
N LEU A 255 -8.27 5.17 -35.96
CA LEU A 255 -7.90 4.10 -35.04
C LEU A 255 -8.77 2.86 -35.33
N GLY A 256 -8.13 1.70 -35.44
CA GLY A 256 -8.79 0.41 -35.60
C GLY A 256 -8.64 -0.44 -34.33
N TYR A 257 -9.69 -1.14 -33.92
CA TYR A 257 -9.70 -1.98 -32.73
C TYR A 257 -10.01 -3.45 -33.06
N ASN A 258 -9.51 -4.37 -32.23
CA ASN A 258 -9.73 -5.80 -32.37
C ASN A 258 -11.11 -6.20 -31.81
N GLY A 259 -12.11 -6.28 -32.69
CA GLY A 259 -13.48 -6.64 -32.30
C GLY A 259 -13.99 -5.75 -31.17
N ASN A 260 -14.60 -6.36 -30.14
CA ASN A 260 -15.14 -5.65 -28.98
C ASN A 260 -14.19 -5.69 -27.75
N THR A 261 -12.91 -6.02 -27.95
CA THR A 261 -11.95 -6.14 -26.83
C THR A 261 -11.47 -4.80 -26.28
N GLY A 262 -11.67 -3.71 -27.05
CA GLY A 262 -11.09 -2.39 -26.75
C GLY A 262 -9.58 -2.31 -27.01
N LEU A 263 -8.94 -3.37 -27.52
CA LEU A 263 -7.52 -3.37 -27.85
C LEU A 263 -7.29 -2.74 -29.23
N LEU A 264 -6.39 -1.75 -29.29
CA LEU A 264 -6.00 -1.10 -30.54
C LEU A 264 -5.31 -2.10 -31.47
N ALA A 265 -5.86 -2.30 -32.66
CA ALA A 265 -5.35 -3.19 -33.70
C ALA A 265 -4.36 -2.50 -34.64
N GLY A 266 -4.45 -1.16 -34.78
CA GLY A 266 -3.52 -0.37 -35.57
C GLY A 266 -3.97 1.09 -35.72
N GLN A 267 -3.00 1.95 -36.07
CA GLN A 267 -3.20 3.36 -36.39
C GLN A 267 -2.69 3.59 -37.83
N PRO A 268 -3.53 3.48 -38.86
CA PRO A 268 -3.14 3.92 -40.19
C PRO A 268 -2.87 5.43 -40.19
N PHE A 269 -1.66 5.84 -40.56
CA PHE A 269 -1.37 7.21 -40.94
C PHE A 269 -1.96 7.46 -42.34
N MET A 270 -2.69 8.57 -42.51
CA MET A 270 -2.96 9.14 -43.84
C MET A 270 -1.84 10.08 -44.26
#